data_AF-A0A6L6TQC7-F1
#
_entry.id   AF-A0A6L6TQC7-F1
#
_cell.length_a   1.000
_cell.length_b   1.000
_cell.length_c   1.000
_cell.angle_alpha   90.00
_cell.angle_beta   90.00
_cell.angle_gamma   90.00
#
_symmetry.space_group_name_H-M   'P 1'
#
loop_
_entity.id
_entity.type
_entity.pdbx_description
1 polymer ?
#
loop_
_entity_poly.entity_id
_entity_poly.type
_entity_poly.pdbx_seq_one_letter_code
_entity_poly.pdbx_strand_id
1 'polypeptide(L)'
;MKTSARLLLTALIATAMTVLSGCASHPELRAYTAEETRQLQLEALQRQGLSLDEYEQRRLVIQRAGSDQVVTEVAERSSSSQG
;
A
#
# COMPACT_ATOMS: atom_id res chain seq x y z
N MET A 1 -24.49 -28.75 -27.92
CA MET A 1 -25.16 -27.49 -27.51
C MET A 1 -24.95 -27.14 -26.04
N LYS A 2 -25.32 -28.00 -25.06
CA LYS A 2 -25.13 -27.72 -23.62
C LYS A 2 -23.66 -27.58 -23.19
N THR A 3 -22.75 -28.38 -23.75
CA THR A 3 -21.30 -28.31 -23.46
C THR A 3 -20.66 -27.05 -24.04
N SER A 4 -21.04 -26.68 -25.26
CA SER A 4 -20.61 -25.45 -25.92
C SER A 4 -21.02 -24.20 -25.14
N ALA A 5 -22.26 -24.17 -24.63
CA ALA A 5 -22.76 -23.07 -23.80
C ALA A 5 -22.01 -22.95 -22.46
N ARG A 6 -21.64 -24.09 -21.85
CA ARG A 6 -20.81 -24.11 -20.63
C ARG A 6 -19.40 -23.56 -20.90
N LEU A 7 -18.77 -23.97 -22.00
CA LEU A 7 -17.43 -23.48 -22.38
C LEU A 7 -17.42 -21.97 -22.63
N LEU A 8 -18.42 -21.44 -23.32
CA LEU A 8 -18.56 -20.00 -23.55
C LEU A 8 -18.75 -19.22 -22.24
N LEU A 9 -19.58 -19.73 -21.33
CA LEU A 9 -19.78 -19.11 -20.01
C LEU A 9 -18.48 -19.10 -19.20
N THR A 10 -17.72 -20.19 -19.20
CA THR A 10 -16.44 -20.27 -18.50
C THR A 10 -15.42 -19.30 -19.10
N ALA A 11 -15.33 -19.19 -20.43
CA ALA A 11 -14.45 -18.26 -21.10
C ALA A 11 -14.80 -16.79 -20.77
N LEU A 12 -16.09 -16.46 -20.72
CA LEU A 12 -16.56 -15.12 -20.40
C LEU A 12 -16.28 -14.75 -18.94
N ILE A 13 -16.49 -15.67 -17.99
CA ILE A 13 -16.15 -15.47 -16.59
C ILE A 13 -14.63 -15.30 -16.40
N ALA A 14 -13.83 -16.14 -17.05
CA ALA A 14 -12.37 -16.04 -16.97
C ALA A 14 -11.87 -14.69 -17.52
N THR A 15 -12.44 -14.22 -18.62
CA THR A 15 -12.09 -12.92 -19.23
C THR A 15 -12.53 -11.75 -18.34
N ALA A 16 -13.69 -11.85 -17.70
CA ALA A 16 -14.15 -10.83 -16.76
C ALA A 16 -13.22 -10.73 -15.54
N MET A 17 -12.75 -11.86 -15.01
CA MET A 17 -11.83 -11.88 -13.87
C MET A 17 -10.46 -11.28 -14.21
N THR A 18 -9.90 -11.58 -15.39
CA THR A 18 -8.60 -11.01 -15.79
C THR A 18 -8.68 -9.49 -15.94
N VAL A 19 -9.74 -8.98 -16.57
CA VAL A 19 -9.93 -7.53 -16.76
C VAL A 19 -10.16 -6.80 -15.42
N LEU A 20 -10.97 -7.37 -14.51
CA LEU A 20 -11.18 -6.77 -13.18
C LEU A 20 -9.90 -6.74 -12.33
N SER A 21 -9.06 -7.77 -12.43
CA SER A 21 -7.81 -7.83 -11.67
C SER A 21 -6.73 -6.87 -12.17
N GLY A 22 -6.73 -6.56 -13.47
CA GLY A 22 -5.70 -5.74 -14.12
C GLY A 22 -5.75 -4.25 -13.79
N CYS A 23 -6.93 -3.69 -13.51
CA CYS A 23 -7.09 -2.26 -13.22
C CYS A 23 -6.82 -1.89 -11.74
N ALA A 24 -6.79 -2.87 -10.83
CA ALA A 24 -6.58 -2.62 -9.40
C ALA A 24 -5.15 -2.91 -8.92
N SER A 25 -4.33 -3.55 -9.76
CA SER A 25 -3.04 -4.14 -9.33
C SER A 25 -1.86 -3.66 -10.17
N HIS A 26 -1.76 -2.36 -10.47
CA HIS A 26 -0.53 -1.81 -11.04
C HIS A 26 0.35 -1.28 -9.89
N PRO A 27 1.39 -2.01 -9.46
CA PRO A 27 2.35 -1.46 -8.52
C PRO A 27 3.10 -0.31 -9.21
N GLU A 28 3.19 0.85 -8.56
CA GLU A 28 4.08 1.92 -9.01
C GLU A 28 5.51 1.37 -9.08
N LEU A 29 6.16 1.46 -10.24
CA LEU A 29 7.56 1.02 -10.41
C LEU A 29 8.55 1.95 -9.69
N ARG A 30 8.11 3.15 -9.30
CA ARG A 30 8.92 4.12 -8.55
C ARG A 30 8.92 3.75 -7.07
N ALA A 31 10.08 3.85 -6.42
CA ALA A 31 10.14 3.82 -4.96
C ALA A 31 9.39 5.02 -4.36
N TYR A 32 8.49 4.77 -3.43
CA TYR A 32 7.79 5.81 -2.67
C TYR A 32 8.75 6.53 -1.73
N THR A 33 8.53 7.83 -1.55
CA THR A 33 9.17 8.59 -0.48
C THR A 33 8.68 8.11 0.89
N ALA A 34 9.42 8.46 1.94
CA ALA A 34 9.02 8.13 3.31
C ALA A 34 7.64 8.73 3.66
N GLU A 35 7.36 9.96 3.21
CA GLU A 35 6.08 10.62 3.47
C GLU A 35 4.92 9.97 2.72
N GLU A 36 5.11 9.61 1.45
CA GLU A 36 4.10 8.88 0.67
C GLU A 36 3.82 7.50 1.27
N THR A 37 4.87 6.79 1.68
CA THR A 37 4.74 5.49 2.34
C THR A 37 3.96 5.62 3.65
N ARG A 38 4.24 6.66 4.44
CA ARG A 38 3.51 6.96 5.68
C ARG A 38 2.03 7.22 5.39
N GLN A 39 1.72 8.01 4.37
CA GLN A 39 0.34 8.29 3.98
C GLN A 39 -0.39 7.01 3.55
N LEU A 40 0.23 6.17 2.72
CA LEU A 40 -0.34 4.88 2.29
C LEU A 40 -0.61 3.94 3.46
N GLN A 41 0.28 3.90 4.46
CA GLN A 41 0.08 3.10 5.67
C GLN A 41 -1.12 3.59 6.48
N LEU A 42 -1.31 4.91 6.60
CA LEU A 42 -2.47 5.48 7.30
C LEU A 42 -3.78 5.21 6.54
N GLU A 43 -3.79 5.31 5.22
CA GLU A 43 -4.95 4.98 4.38
C GLU A 43 -5.31 3.50 4.49
N ALA A 44 -4.31 2.61 4.47
CA ALA A 44 -4.51 1.18 4.67
C ALA A 44 -5.08 0.88 6.05
N LEU A 45 -4.59 1.56 7.10
CA LEU A 45 -5.09 1.41 8.47
C LEU A 45 -6.57 1.82 8.58
N GLN A 46 -6.97 2.92 7.95
CA GLN A 46 -8.36 3.40 7.97
C GLN A 46 -9.35 2.40 7.35
N ARG A 47 -8.91 1.55 6.42
CA ARG A 47 -9.76 0.55 5.75
C ARG A 47 -9.94 -0.74 6.55
N GLN A 48 -9.25 -0.93 7.68
CA GLN A 48 -9.24 -2.20 8.43
C GLN A 48 -10.45 -2.41 9.36
N GLY A 49 -11.28 -1.40 9.60
CA GLY A 49 -12.48 -1.54 10.45
C GLY A 49 -12.17 -1.92 11.91
N LEU A 50 -11.07 -1.38 12.46
CA LEU A 50 -10.61 -1.67 13.82
C LEU A 50 -11.48 -1.00 14.90
N SER A 51 -11.38 -1.50 16.13
CA SER A 51 -11.86 -0.76 17.29
C SER A 51 -11.05 0.53 17.49
N LEU A 52 -11.64 1.53 18.17
CA LEU A 52 -11.02 2.85 18.32
C LEU A 52 -9.63 2.75 18.99
N ASP A 53 -9.52 1.99 20.07
CA ASP A 53 -8.27 1.86 20.83
C ASP A 53 -7.16 1.19 19.99
N GLU A 54 -7.50 0.14 19.25
CA GLU A 54 -6.56 -0.54 18.35
C GLU A 54 -6.13 0.35 17.19
N TYR A 55 -7.06 1.13 16.64
CA TYR A 55 -6.76 2.10 15.60
C TYR A 55 -5.77 3.16 16.11
N GLU A 56 -6.04 3.78 17.26
CA GLU A 56 -5.17 4.81 17.83
C GLU A 56 -3.78 4.26 18.16
N GLN A 57 -3.70 3.08 18.77
CA GLN A 57 -2.40 2.45 19.05
C GLN A 57 -1.58 2.23 17.77
N ARG A 58 -2.19 1.68 16.71
CA ARG A 58 -1.50 1.44 15.44
C ARG A 58 -1.15 2.74 14.71
N ARG A 59 -2.03 3.74 14.79
CA ARG A 59 -1.80 5.07 14.19
C ARG A 59 -0.56 5.73 14.80
N LEU A 60 -0.39 5.66 16.12
CA LEU A 60 0.78 6.20 16.82
C LEU A 60 2.09 5.52 16.40
N VAL A 61 2.07 4.20 16.18
CA VAL A 61 3.24 3.45 15.69
C VAL A 61 3.67 3.95 14.31
N ILE A 62 2.72 4.12 13.38
CA ILE A 62 2.99 4.63 12.02
C ILE A 62 3.54 6.07 12.08
N GLN A 63 2.96 6.93 12.93
CA GLN A 63 3.42 8.31 13.09
C GLN A 63 4.86 8.38 13.63
N ARG A 64 5.19 7.56 14.64
CA ARG A 64 6.54 7.51 15.21
C ARG A 64 7.59 7.02 14.21
N ALA A 65 7.26 5.97 13.45
CA ALA A 65 8.17 5.42 12.44
C ALA A 65 8.53 6.42 11.32
N GLY A 66 7.64 7.38 11.03
CA GLY A 66 7.93 8.49 10.12
C GLY A 66 8.88 9.55 10.74
N SER A 67 8.74 9.82 12.04
CA SER A 67 9.58 10.82 12.73
C SER A 67 11.04 10.39 12.90
N ASP A 68 11.32 9.12 13.16
CA ASP A 68 12.70 8.62 13.35
C ASP A 68 13.57 8.70 12.07
N GLN A 69 12.95 8.64 10.88
CA GLN A 69 13.69 8.74 9.61
C GLN A 69 14.25 10.15 9.37
N VAL A 70 13.53 11.20 9.79
CA VAL A 70 13.97 12.60 9.66
C VAL A 70 15.21 12.88 10.53
N VAL A 71 15.29 12.23 11.70
CA VAL A 71 16.44 12.40 12.63
C VAL A 71 17.72 11.82 12.02
N THR A 72 17.62 10.73 11.26
CA THR A 72 18.78 10.07 10.65
C THR A 72 19.37 10.91 9.50
N GLU A 73 18.54 11.51 8.66
CA GLU A 73 19.00 12.37 7.54
C GLU A 73 19.72 13.64 8.04
N VAL A 74 19.24 14.23 9.14
CA VAL A 74 19.88 15.40 9.76
C VAL A 74 21.21 15.03 10.40
N ALA A 75 21.30 13.88 11.07
CA ALA A 75 22.55 13.39 11.66
C ALA A 75 23.63 13.13 10.59
N GLU A 76 23.27 12.55 9.45
CA GLU A 76 24.23 12.30 8.36
C GLU A 76 24.74 13.58 7.69
N ARG A 77 23.87 14.57 7.41
CA ARG A 77 24.31 15.89 6.91
C ARG A 77 25.24 16.62 7.87
N SER A 78 25.02 16.46 9.17
CA SER A 78 25.84 17.09 10.20
C SER A 78 27.27 16.52 10.22
N SER A 79 27.40 15.22 9.98
CA SER A 79 28.69 14.52 9.97
C SER A 79 29.52 14.76 8.70
N SER A 80 28.91 15.09 7.55
CA SER A 80 29.62 15.29 6.28
C SER A 80 30.16 16.70 6.06
N SER A 81 29.71 17.69 6.84
CA SER A 81 30.20 19.08 6.76
C SER A 81 31.39 19.39 7.70
N GLN A 82 31.83 18.39 8.47
CA GLN A 82 32.98 18.48 9.37
C GLN A 82 34.09 17.54 8.86
N GLY A 83 34.64 17.84 7.68
CA GLY A 83 35.74 17.12 7.03
C GLY A 83 36.55 18.03 6.12
#